data_AF-A0A949AGS4-F1
#
_entry.id   AF-A0A949AGS4-F1
#
_cell.length_a   1.000
_cell.length_b   1.000
_cell.length_c   1.000
_cell.angle_alpha   90.00
_cell.angle_beta   90.00
_cell.angle_gamma   90.00
#
_symmetry.space_group_name_H-M   'P 1'
#
loop_
_entity.id
_entity.type
_entity.pdbx_description
1 polymer ?
#
loop_
_entity_poly.entity_id
_entity_poly.type
_entity_poly.pdbx_seq_one_letter_code
_entity_poly.pdbx_strand_id
1 'polypeptide(L)' 'MTTHVFIVNESSFPIHLQYLFAGTRASDADDHTGLLSDIKRVRAGDQVKFYLETKESSGIDGGFFGVFKIAAVNPIVIGE' A
#
# COMPACT_ATOMS: atom_id res chain seq x y z
N MET A 1 15.47 9.50 -2.11
CA MET A 1 14.73 8.94 -0.95
C MET A 1 13.47 9.77 -0.82
N THR A 2 12.34 9.18 -1.19
CA THR A 2 11.01 9.78 -1.10
C THR A 2 10.22 9.05 -0.01
N THR A 3 9.28 9.75 0.63
CA THR A 3 8.33 9.12 1.56
C THR A 3 6.99 8.97 0.87
N HIS A 4 6.44 7.76 0.90
CA HIS A 4 5.13 7.42 0.37
C HIS A 4 4.16 7.11 1.51
N VAL A 5 2.88 7.40 1.29
CA VAL A 5 1.80 6.98 2.19
C VAL A 5 1.01 5.90 1.48
N PHE A 6 0.93 4.71 2.08
CA PHE A 6 0.11 3.62 1.57
C PHE A 6 -1.15 3.51 2.43
N ILE A 7 -2.29 3.74 1.80
CA ILE A 7 -3.61 3.63 2.43
C ILE A 7 -4.04 2.16 2.34
N VAL A 8 -4.46 1.59 3.46
CA VAL A 8 -4.80 0.18 3.61
C VAL A 8 -6.03 0.04 4.50
N ASN A 9 -6.76 -1.06 4.38
CA ASN A 9 -7.91 -1.36 5.24
C ASN A 9 -7.59 -2.54 6.16
N GLU A 10 -8.53 -2.89 7.05
CA GLU A 10 -8.29 -3.94 8.04
C GLU A 10 -8.11 -5.35 7.46
N SER A 11 -8.47 -5.56 6.19
CA SER A 11 -8.28 -6.83 5.52
C SER A 11 -6.90 -6.95 4.85
N SER A 12 -6.40 -5.88 4.22
CA SER A 12 -5.12 -5.91 3.51
C SER A 12 -3.93 -5.65 4.42
N PHE A 13 -4.10 -4.84 5.46
CA PHE A 13 -2.98 -4.43 6.30
C PHE A 13 -2.26 -5.59 7.02
N PRO A 14 -2.96 -6.57 7.64
CA PRO A 14 -2.30 -7.73 8.24
C PRO A 14 -1.48 -8.55 7.23
N ILE A 15 -1.95 -8.65 5.99
CA ILE A 15 -1.28 -9.37 4.91
C ILE A 15 0.03 -8.66 4.54
N HIS A 16 0.01 -7.34 4.40
CA HIS A 16 1.23 -6.55 4.13
C HIS A 16 2.30 -6.74 5.20
N LEU A 17 1.90 -6.79 6.48
CA LEU A 17 2.83 -7.02 7.59
C LEU A 17 3.34 -8.47 7.63
N GLN A 18 2.45 -9.45 7.43
CA GLN A 18 2.80 -10.87 7.50
C GLN A 18 3.82 -11.27 6.41
N TYR A 19 3.64 -10.75 5.20
CA TYR A 19 4.44 -11.15 4.04
C TYR A 19 5.45 -10.09 3.60
N LEU A 20 5.52 -8.95 4.30
CA LEU A 20 6.50 -7.87 4.06
C LEU A 20 6.51 -7.36 2.61
N PHE A 21 5.33 -7.28 1.98
CA PHE A 21 5.15 -6.69 0.65
C PHE A 21 4.06 -5.64 0.65
N ALA A 22 4.09 -4.76 -0.35
CA ALA A 22 3.01 -3.83 -0.64
C ALA A 22 2.67 -3.89 -2.14
N GLY A 23 1.40 -3.67 -2.46
CA GLY A 23 0.90 -3.69 -3.81
C GLY A 23 -0.42 -2.94 -3.90
N THR A 24 -0.79 -2.54 -5.10
CA THR A 24 -2.05 -1.86 -5.37
C THR A 24 -2.96 -2.76 -6.20
N ARG A 25 -4.27 -2.62 -6.02
CA ARG A 25 -5.29 -3.25 -6.84
C ARG A 25 -6.35 -2.22 -7.14
N ALA A 26 -6.79 -2.14 -8.39
CA ALA A 26 -7.90 -1.31 -8.80
C ALA A 26 -9.21 -2.11 -8.66
N SER A 27 -10.27 -1.51 -8.11
CA SER A 27 -11.62 -2.07 -8.22
C SER A 27 -12.24 -1.74 -9.57
N ASP A 28 -11.94 -0.55 -10.09
CA ASP A 28 -12.48 -0.02 -11.36
C ASP A 28 -11.36 0.34 -12.35
N ALA A 29 -11.71 0.44 -13.63
CA ALA A 29 -10.74 0.62 -14.71
C ALA A 29 -10.00 1.97 -14.64
N ASP A 30 -10.67 3.05 -14.24
CA ASP A 30 -10.06 4.38 -14.17
C ASP A 30 -9.05 4.51 -13.02
N ASP A 31 -9.29 3.84 -11.89
CA ASP A 31 -8.37 3.80 -10.75
C ASP A 31 -7.07 3.04 -11.07
N HIS A 32 -7.10 2.19 -12.10
CA HIS A 32 -5.96 1.34 -12.46
C HIS A 32 -4.75 2.15 -12.87
N THR A 33 -4.93 3.21 -13.65
CA THR A 33 -3.79 3.99 -14.17
C THR A 33 -3.15 4.85 -13.08
N GLY A 34 -3.96 5.45 -12.19
CA GLY A 34 -3.47 6.25 -11.07
C GLY A 34 -2.67 5.42 -10.09
N LEU A 35 -3.26 4.33 -9.59
CA LEU A 35 -2.63 3.42 -8.64
C LEU A 35 -1.37 2.75 -9.22
N LEU A 36 -1.39 2.41 -10.51
CA LEU A 36 -0.21 1.88 -11.20
C LEU A 36 0.89 2.94 -11.31
N SER A 37 0.53 4.19 -11.60
CA SER A 37 1.50 5.28 -11.71
C SER A 37 2.15 5.58 -10.37
N ASP A 38 1.38 5.55 -9.28
CA ASP A 38 1.89 5.79 -7.93
C ASP A 38 2.83 4.68 -7.47
N ILE A 39 2.44 3.41 -7.62
CA ILE A 39 3.31 2.29 -7.24
C ILE A 39 4.58 2.23 -8.11
N LYS A 40 4.49 2.61 -9.39
CA LYS A 40 5.65 2.70 -10.31
C LYS A 40 6.65 3.79 -9.93
N ARG A 41 6.33 4.73 -9.04
CA ARG A 41 7.27 5.75 -8.55
C ARG A 41 8.15 5.27 -7.40
N VAL A 42 7.78 4.17 -6.75
CA VAL A 42 8.49 3.63 -5.58
C VAL A 42 9.88 3.10 -5.98
N ARG A 43 10.89 3.38 -5.17
CA ARG A 43 12.26 2.89 -5.38
C ARG A 43 12.81 2.23 -4.11
N ALA A 44 13.77 1.32 -4.27
CA ALA A 44 14.51 0.79 -3.13
C ALA A 44 15.15 1.92 -2.32
N GLY A 45 15.00 1.86 -1.01
CA GLY A 45 15.44 2.90 -0.08
C GLY A 45 14.40 3.96 0.27
N ASP A 46 13.28 4.04 -0.45
CA ASP A 46 12.18 4.93 -0.08
C ASP A 46 11.53 4.50 1.25
N GLN A 47 10.90 5.47 1.91
CA GLN A 47 10.15 5.23 3.14
C GLN A 47 8.67 5.06 2.82
N VAL A 48 8.00 4.17 3.55
CA VAL A 48 6.55 3.97 3.48
C VAL A 48 5.96 4.16 4.87
N LYS A 49 4.91 4.98 4.95
CA LYS A 49 4.04 5.08 6.12
C LYS A 49 2.71 4.44 5.77
N PHE A 50 2.31 3.41 6.49
CA PHE A 50 0.97 2.86 6.30
C PHE A 50 -0.04 3.76 7.00
N TYR A 51 -1.17 4.02 6.34
CA TYR A 51 -2.35 4.66 6.92
C TYR A 51 -3.49 3.65 6.88
N LEU A 52 -3.90 3.17 8.04
CA LEU A 52 -5.07 2.31 8.18
C LEU A 52 -6.33 3.19 8.09
N GLU A 53 -7.24 2.85 7.18
CA GLU A 53 -8.50 3.56 7.02
C GLU A 53 -9.43 3.30 8.21
N THR A 54 -10.15 4.35 8.61
CA THR A 54 -11.23 4.22 9.60
C THR A 54 -12.34 3.36 9.02
N LYS A 55 -12.79 2.37 9.79
CA LYS A 55 -13.97 1.57 9.46
C LYS A 55 -14.92 1.50 10.64
N GLU A 56 -15.90 2.39 10.62
CA GLU A 56 -16.95 2.53 11.65
C GLU A 56 -17.65 1.20 11.92
N SER A 57 -17.98 0.43 10.87
CA SER A 57 -18.69 -0.85 11.02
C SER A 57 -17.89 -1.92 11.78
N SER A 58 -16.56 -1.78 11.83
CA SER A 58 -15.66 -2.68 12.58
C SER A 58 -15.13 -2.02 13.87
N GLY A 59 -15.54 -0.78 14.16
CA GLY A 59 -15.06 -0.01 15.31
C GLY A 59 -13.57 0.36 15.24
N ILE A 60 -13.00 0.41 14.03
CA ILE A 60 -11.58 0.72 13.83
C ILE A 60 -11.44 2.21 13.57
N ASP A 61 -10.74 2.91 14.47
CA ASP A 61 -10.28 4.27 14.24
C ASP A 61 -8.97 4.24 13.43
N GLY A 62 -8.96 4.94 12.31
CA GLY A 62 -7.85 4.95 11.36
C GLY A 62 -6.61 5.66 11.91
N GLY A 63 -5.47 5.47 11.25
CA GLY A 63 -4.25 6.14 11.67
C GLY A 63 -2.98 5.64 11.01
N PHE A 64 -1.88 6.34 11.30
CA PHE A 64 -0.57 5.96 10.79
C PHE A 64 0.03 4.81 11.59
N PHE A 65 0.56 3.82 10.89
CA PHE A 65 1.25 2.68 11.47
C PHE A 65 2.70 2.60 10.98
N GLY A 66 3.62 2.89 11.90
CA GLY A 66 5.06 2.70 11.72
C GLY A 66 5.68 3.45 10.54
N VAL A 67 6.98 3.25 10.37
CA VAL A 67 7.73 3.69 9.18
C VAL A 67 8.52 2.50 8.67
N PHE A 68 8.31 2.16 7.41
CA PHE A 68 8.95 1.05 6.73
C PHE A 68 9.89 1.57 5.66
N LYS A 69 10.86 0.75 5.26
CA LYS A 69 11.79 1.05 4.17
C LYS A 69 11.62 0.03 3.06
N ILE A 70 11.52 0.49 1.82
CA ILE A 70 11.48 -0.38 0.65
C ILE A 70 12.83 -1.06 0.50
N ALA A 71 12.85 -2.38 0.67
CA ALA A 71 14.06 -3.18 0.51
C ALA A 71 14.39 -3.42 -0.98
N ALA A 72 13.38 -3.76 -1.78
CA ALA A 72 13.51 -4.05 -3.21
C ALA A 72 12.20 -3.74 -3.95
N VAL A 73 12.27 -3.59 -5.27
CA VAL A 73 11.10 -3.42 -6.15
C VAL A 73 11.14 -4.54 -7.20
N ASN A 74 10.36 -5.59 -6.97
CA ASN A 74 10.19 -6.72 -7.88
C ASN A 74 8.72 -6.78 -8.30
N PRO A 75 8.30 -6.01 -9.33
CA PRO A 75 6.89 -5.91 -9.68
C PRO A 75 6.40 -7.24 -10.22
N ILE A 76 5.37 -7.79 -9.58
CA ILE A 76 4.60 -8.94 -10.08
C ILE A 76 3.24 -8.39 -10.48
N VAL A 77 2.93 -8.45 -11.78
CA VAL A 77 1.61 -8.10 -12.31
C VAL A 77 0.86 -9.41 -12.52
N ILE A 78 -0.29 -9.56 -11.86
CA ILE A 78 -1.12 -10.76 -11.95
C ILE A 78 -2.43 -10.36 -12.63
N GLY A 79 -2.62 -10.77 -13.88
CA GLY A 79 -3.82 -10.55 -14.67
C GLY A 79 -3.55 -9.87 -16.02
N GLU A 80 -3.68 -10.64 -17.09
CA GLU A 80 -4.28 -10.23 -18.39
C GLU A 80 -5.53 -11.08 -18.59
#